data_AF-A0A661DE96-F1
#
_entry.id   AF-A0A661DE96-F1
#
_cell.length_a   1.000
_cell.length_b   1.000
_cell.length_c   1.000
_cell.angle_alpha   90.00
_cell.angle_beta   90.00
_cell.angle_gamma   90.00
#
_symmetry.space_group_name_H-M   'P 1'
#
loop_
_entity.id
_entity.type
_entity.pdbx_description
1 polymer ?
#
loop_
_entity_poly.entity_id
_entity_poly.type
_entity_poly.pdbx_seq_one_letter_code
_entity_poly.pdbx_strand_id
1 'polypeptide(L)' 'EAEKAKELFEQQLPLLEFIVNGGLASTVKAGLEIKGIHAGTARRPLKPLTNEKKQILENILLKLAEVRRI' A
#
# COMPACT_ATOMS: atom_id res chain seq x y z
N GLU A 1 22.62 -10.12 8.30
CA GLU A 1 21.63 -10.16 7.19
C GLU A 1 20.20 -10.29 7.68
N ALA A 2 19.88 -11.26 8.55
CA ALA A 2 18.53 -11.46 9.08
C ALA A 2 17.94 -10.25 9.82
N GLU A 3 18.75 -9.54 10.63
CA GLU A 3 18.30 -8.36 11.37
C GLU A 3 17.86 -7.21 10.46
N LYS A 4 18.68 -6.87 9.45
CA LYS A 4 18.33 -5.87 8.43
C LYS A 4 17.07 -6.27 7.64
N ALA A 5 16.91 -7.56 7.32
CA ALA A 5 15.71 -8.04 6.65
C ALA A 5 14.46 -7.90 7.54
N LYS A 6 14.59 -8.19 8.83
CA LYS A 6 13.53 -8.00 9.83
C LYS A 6 13.13 -6.53 9.95
N GLU A 7 14.10 -5.62 10.08
CA GLU A 7 13.82 -4.17 10.14
C GLU A 7 13.07 -3.69 8.88
N LEU A 8 13.53 -4.07 7.69
CA LEU A 8 12.86 -3.72 6.44
C LEU A 8 11.45 -4.30 6.35
N PHE A 9 11.24 -5.51 6.86
CA PHE A 9 9.92 -6.13 6.92
C PHE A 9 8.98 -5.36 7.88
N GLU A 10 9.45 -5.03 9.09
CA GLU A 10 8.70 -4.30 10.10
C GLU A 10 8.29 -2.90 9.61
N GLN A 11 9.17 -2.21 8.88
CA GLN A 11 8.83 -0.94 8.23
C GLN A 11 7.66 -1.09 7.24
N GLN A 12 7.63 -2.19 6.48
CA GLN A 12 6.60 -2.48 5.46
C GLN A 12 5.33 -3.10 6.05
N LEU A 13 5.37 -3.59 7.29
CA LEU A 13 4.28 -4.33 7.91
C LEU A 13 2.92 -3.62 7.84
N PRO A 14 2.81 -2.30 8.10
CA PRO A 14 1.52 -1.60 7.99
C PRO A 14 0.91 -1.67 6.58
N LEU A 15 1.74 -1.60 5.54
CA LEU A 15 1.29 -1.74 4.14
C LEU A 15 0.86 -3.17 3.85
N LEU A 16 1.62 -4.15 4.32
CA LEU A 16 1.31 -5.58 4.13
C LEU A 16 -0.01 -5.95 4.80
N GLU A 17 -0.23 -5.52 6.04
CA GLU A 17 -1.49 -5.71 6.76
C GLU A 17 -2.66 -5.04 6.03
N PHE A 18 -2.46 -3.81 5.54
CA PHE A 18 -3.47 -3.08 4.78
C PHE A 18 -3.84 -3.81 3.47
N ILE A 19 -2.85 -4.40 2.78
CA ILE A 19 -3.06 -5.21 1.58
C ILE A 19 -3.88 -6.47 1.89
N VAL A 20 -3.53 -7.19 2.96
CA VAL A 20 -4.22 -8.43 3.37
C VAL A 20 -5.67 -8.15 3.77
N ASN A 21 -5.90 -7.09 4.55
CA ASN A 21 -7.24 -6.73 5.02
C ASN A 21 -8.10 -6.03 3.95
N GLY A 22 -7.47 -5.30 3.02
CA GLY A 22 -8.15 -4.51 1.97
C GLY A 22 -8.34 -5.22 0.64
N GLY A 23 -7.64 -6.35 0.43
CA GLY A 23 -7.62 -7.09 -0.82
C GLY A 23 -6.51 -6.60 -1.77
N LEU A 24 -5.65 -7.53 -2.18
CA LEU A 24 -4.43 -7.25 -2.95
C LEU A 24 -4.68 -6.41 -4.20
N ALA A 25 -5.58 -6.82 -5.09
CA ALA A 25 -5.78 -6.15 -6.36
C ALA A 25 -6.36 -4.73 -6.22
N SER A 26 -7.31 -4.52 -5.30
CA SER A 26 -7.92 -3.21 -5.07
C SER A 26 -6.93 -2.24 -4.43
N THR A 27 -6.16 -2.71 -3.44
CA THR A 27 -5.15 -1.90 -2.76
C THR A 27 -3.98 -1.56 -3.66
N VAL A 28 -3.41 -2.53 -4.38
CA VAL A 28 -2.26 -2.28 -5.28
C VAL A 28 -2.62 -1.29 -6.38
N LYS A 29 -3.79 -1.44 -7.01
CA LYS A 29 -4.25 -0.50 -8.04
C LYS A 29 -4.47 0.91 -7.50
N ALA A 30 -5.05 1.04 -6.31
CA ALA A 30 -5.20 2.35 -5.66
C ALA A 30 -3.84 2.98 -5.34
N GLY A 31 -2.87 2.19 -4.85
CA GLY A 31 -1.51 2.66 -4.60
C GLY A 31 -0.77 3.08 -5.87
N LEU A 32 -0.93 2.34 -6.96
CA LEU A 32 -0.39 2.71 -8.27
C LEU A 32 -0.96 4.05 -8.75
N GLU A 33 -2.28 4.24 -8.64
CA GLU A 33 -2.94 5.50 -8.97
C GLU A 33 -2.40 6.68 -8.13
N ILE A 34 -2.25 6.51 -6.81
CA ILE A 34 -1.64 7.52 -5.91
C ILE A 34 -0.22 7.88 -6.37
N LYS A 35 0.54 6.91 -6.88
CA LYS A 35 1.89 7.13 -7.42
C LYS A 35 1.92 7.65 -8.86
N GLY A 36 0.77 8.02 -9.43
CA GLY A 36 0.67 8.53 -10.81
C GLY A 36 0.70 7.46 -11.89
N ILE A 37 0.53 6.18 -11.55
CA ILE A 37 0.47 5.06 -12.49
C ILE A 37 -0.99 4.63 -12.67
N HIS A 38 -1.57 5.00 -13.81
CA HIS A 38 -2.97 4.72 -14.14
C HIS A 38 -3.20 3.28 -14.62
N ALA A 39 -3.19 2.32 -13.70
CA ALA A 39 -3.35 0.89 -13.99
C ALA A 39 -4.81 0.42 -14.17
N GLY A 40 -5.77 1.36 -14.21
CA GLY A 40 -7.21 1.08 -14.27
C GLY A 40 -7.77 0.41 -13.01
N THR A 41 -9.08 0.15 -12.99
CA THR A 41 -9.77 -0.40 -11.81
C THR A 41 -9.56 -1.91 -11.66
N ALA A 42 -9.83 -2.44 -10.46
CA ALA A 42 -9.83 -3.88 -10.22
C ALA A 42 -10.98 -4.53 -11.00
N ARG A 43 -10.75 -5.73 -11.55
CA ARG A 43 -11.81 -6.46 -12.27
C ARG A 43 -12.91 -6.84 -11.29
N ARG A 44 -14.17 -6.72 -11.72
CA ARG A 44 -15.34 -7.19 -10.97
C ARG A 44 -15.18 -8.68 -10.59
N PRO A 45 -15.66 -9.13 -9.42
CA PRO A 45 -16.58 -8.44 -8.51
C PRO A 45 -15.90 -7.47 -7.51
N LEU A 46 -14.57 -7.32 -7.57
CA LEU A 46 -13.84 -6.45 -6.66
C LEU A 46 -14.26 -4.98 -6.81
N LYS A 47 -14.45 -4.31 -5.68
CA LYS A 47 -14.79 -2.89 -5.61
C LYS A 47 -13.52 -2.05 -5.40
N PRO A 48 -13.50 -0.80 -5.91
CA PRO A 48 -12.46 0.17 -5.56
C PRO A 48 -12.43 0.42 -4.05
N LEU A 49 -11.29 0.88 -3.54
CA LEU A 49 -11.20 1.39 -2.17
C LEU A 49 -12.09 2.63 -2.00
N THR A 50 -12.66 2.77 -0.80
CA THR A 50 -13.35 4.00 -0.37
C THR A 50 -12.36 5.15 -0.25
N ASN A 51 -12.85 6.40 -0.27
CA ASN A 51 -11.99 7.57 -0.11
C ASN A 51 -11.22 7.56 1.22
N GLU A 52 -11.88 7.14 2.30
CA GLU A 52 -11.24 6.96 3.61
C GLU A 52 -10.09 5.94 3.54
N LYS A 53 -10.32 4.76 2.95
CA LYS A 53 -9.27 3.75 2.77
C LYS A 53 -8.13 4.25 1.87
N LYS A 54 -8.42 5.07 0.86
CA LYS A 54 -7.37 5.69 0.03
C LYS A 54 -6.51 6.66 0.83
N GLN A 55 -7.09 7.48 1.70
CA GLN A 55 -6.36 8.39 2.59
C GLN A 55 -5.46 7.61 3.57
N ILE A 56 -5.97 6.52 4.14
CA ILE A 56 -5.15 5.63 5.00
C ILE A 56 -3.97 5.07 4.21
N LEU A 57 -4.20 4.56 3.00
CA LEU A 57 -3.15 4.03 2.13
C LEU A 57 -2.10 5.10 1.79
N GLU A 58 -2.53 6.30 1.43
CA GLU A 58 -1.66 7.44 1.15
C GLU A 58 -0.75 7.77 2.35
N ASN A 59 -1.31 7.83 3.56
CA ASN A 59 -0.53 8.05 4.78
C ASN A 59 0.50 6.94 5.05
N ILE A 60 0.14 5.68 4.81
CA ILE A 60 1.07 4.55 4.92
C ILE A 60 2.22 4.70 3.92
N LEU A 61 1.91 5.05 2.66
CA LEU A 61 2.91 5.23 1.61
C LEU A 61 3.84 6.43 1.86
N LEU A 62 3.32 7.53 2.42
CA LEU A 62 4.12 8.69 2.81
C LEU A 62 5.14 8.32 3.91
N LYS A 63 4.69 7.64 4.97
CA LYS A 63 5.59 7.17 6.05
C LYS A 63 6.68 6.24 5.52
N LEU A 64 6.33 5.32 4.62
CA LEU A 64 7.31 4.43 3.98
C LEU A 64 8.34 5.18 3.11
N ALA A 65 7.90 6.25 2.44
CA ALA A 65 8.79 7.08 1.62
C ALA A 65 9.76 7.89 2.48
N GLU A 66 9.34 8.35 3.66
CA GLU A 66 10.20 9.03 4.64
C GLU A 66 11.29 8.10 5.18
N VAL A 67 10.90 6.89 5.60
CA VAL A 67 11.85 5.91 6.15
C VAL A 67 12.91 5.48 5.12
N ARG A 68 12.55 5.33 3.83
CA ARG A 68 13.50 4.96 2.77
C ARG A 68 14.47 6.09 2.35
N ARG A 69 14.23 7.33 2.76
CA ARG A 69 15.10 8.48 2.43
C ARG A 69 16.27 8.64 3.40
N ILE A 70 16.23 7.94 4.53
CA ILE A 70 17.29 7.89 5.55
C ILE A 70 18.17 6.66 5.26
#